data_AF-A0A1Q7MJ19-F1
#
_entry.id   AF-A0A1Q7MJ19-F1
#
_cell.length_a   1.000
_cell.length_b   1.000
_cell.length_c   1.000
_cell.angle_alpha   90.00
_cell.angle_beta   90.00
_cell.angle_gamma   90.00
#
_symmetry.space_group_name_H-M   'P 1'
#
loop_
_entity.id
_entity.type
_entity.pdbx_description
1 polymer ?
#
loop_
_entity_poly.entity_id
_entity_poly.type
_entity_poly.pdbx_seq_one_letter_code
_entity_poly.pdbx_strand_id
1 'polypeptide(L)'
;MTENQKPQSKLYLGLADQRFLATVVDASLKRGSGLSIALSDATVGISLDKLGDWTITVGLSSRSDQFRQSISSLETLGFFQATENEGNTYMLWTSLLSEDGEARIVAEQTLLQALKALKEHTISPYIS
;
A
#
# COMPACT_ATOMS: atom_id res chain seq x y z
N MET A 1 -30.77 6.53 19.86
CA MET A 1 -30.21 6.24 18.52
C MET A 1 -28.83 6.86 18.50
N THR A 2 -27.78 6.04 18.46
CA THR A 2 -26.41 6.53 18.28
C THR A 2 -25.63 5.47 17.50
N GLU A 3 -24.92 5.98 16.50
CA GLU A 3 -24.41 5.32 15.31
C GLU A 3 -23.41 4.18 15.51
N ASN A 4 -23.47 3.27 14.55
CA ASN A 4 -22.56 2.17 14.24
C ASN A 4 -21.07 2.53 14.40
N GLN A 5 -20.41 1.92 15.38
CA GLN A 5 -18.97 1.73 15.33
C GLN A 5 -18.64 0.63 14.32
N LYS A 6 -18.20 1.03 13.12
CA LYS A 6 -17.60 0.12 12.15
C LYS A 6 -16.20 -0.24 12.65
N PRO A 7 -15.87 -1.52 12.88
CA PRO A 7 -14.51 -1.87 13.26
C PRO A 7 -13.60 -1.68 12.04
N GLN A 8 -12.72 -0.69 12.08
CA GLN A 8 -11.58 -0.64 11.17
C GLN A 8 -10.69 -1.84 11.53
N SER A 9 -10.72 -2.86 10.67
CA SER A 9 -9.88 -4.04 10.77
C SER A 9 -8.40 -3.62 10.71
N LYS A 10 -7.79 -3.43 11.88
CA LYS A 10 -6.37 -3.11 12.01
C LYS A 10 -5.58 -4.38 11.69
N LEU A 11 -5.09 -4.50 10.46
CA LEU A 11 -4.33 -5.65 10.00
C LEU A 11 -2.91 -5.57 10.57
N TYR A 12 -2.58 -6.50 11.47
CA TYR A 12 -1.21 -6.68 11.97
C TYR A 12 -0.37 -7.35 10.87
N LEU A 13 0.50 -6.56 10.23
CA LEU A 13 1.28 -6.95 9.05
C LEU A 13 2.46 -7.88 9.35
N GLY A 14 2.41 -8.64 10.45
CA GLY A 14 3.53 -9.37 11.05
C GLY A 14 4.26 -10.33 10.12
N LEU A 15 3.59 -10.93 9.13
CA LEU A 15 4.14 -11.83 8.09
C LEU A 15 3.07 -12.08 7.02
N ALA A 16 2.65 -11.04 6.30
CA ALA A 16 1.64 -11.24 5.25
C ALA A 16 2.30 -11.91 4.03
N ASP A 17 2.09 -13.23 3.87
CA ASP A 17 2.42 -13.96 2.64
C ASP A 17 1.45 -13.55 1.51
N GLN A 18 1.85 -13.72 0.26
CA GLN A 18 1.06 -13.32 -0.93
C GLN A 18 -0.36 -13.88 -0.88
N ARG A 19 -0.53 -15.14 -0.43
CA ARG A 19 -1.83 -15.79 -0.31
C ARG A 19 -2.73 -15.14 0.74
N PHE A 20 -2.15 -14.66 1.84
CA PHE A 20 -2.90 -13.96 2.88
C PHE A 20 -3.35 -12.59 2.37
N LEU A 21 -2.46 -11.84 1.70
CA LEU A 21 -2.85 -10.57 1.07
C LEU A 21 -3.95 -10.76 0.02
N ALA A 22 -3.81 -11.74 -0.87
CA ALA A 22 -4.84 -12.06 -1.85
C ALA A 22 -6.20 -12.34 -1.18
N THR A 23 -6.21 -13.12 -0.10
CA THR A 23 -7.43 -13.44 0.66
C THR A 23 -8.07 -12.19 1.29
N VAL A 24 -7.26 -11.31 1.89
CA VAL A 24 -7.73 -10.07 2.51
C VAL A 24 -8.26 -9.09 1.46
N VAL A 25 -7.53 -8.96 0.36
CA VAL A 25 -7.90 -8.14 -0.78
C VAL A 25 -9.21 -8.65 -1.38
N ASP A 26 -9.37 -9.95 -1.61
CA ASP A 26 -10.64 -10.53 -2.09
C ASP A 26 -11.81 -10.28 -1.15
N ALA A 27 -11.60 -10.44 0.16
CA ALA A 27 -12.65 -10.26 1.14
C ALA A 27 -13.10 -8.79 1.26
N SER A 28 -12.19 -7.84 1.00
CA SER A 28 -12.38 -6.43 1.34
C SER A 28 -12.58 -5.52 0.12
N LEU A 29 -11.99 -5.88 -1.02
CA LEU A 29 -11.90 -5.03 -2.20
C LEU A 29 -12.90 -5.49 -3.27
N LYS A 30 -13.98 -4.72 -3.40
CA LYS A 30 -14.95 -4.85 -4.49
C LYS A 30 -14.69 -3.78 -5.56
N ARG A 31 -15.23 -3.97 -6.77
CA ARG A 31 -15.18 -2.94 -7.81
C ARG A 31 -15.81 -1.63 -7.31
N GLY A 32 -15.13 -0.53 -7.57
CA GLY A 32 -15.48 0.81 -7.08
C GLY A 32 -15.23 1.04 -5.59
N SER A 33 -14.40 0.21 -4.94
CA SER A 33 -14.05 0.36 -3.52
C SER A 33 -12.55 0.46 -3.31
N GLY A 34 -12.15 0.80 -2.07
CA GLY A 34 -10.75 0.83 -1.66
C GLY A 34 -10.55 0.34 -0.23
N LEU A 35 -9.32 -0.03 0.07
CA LEU A 35 -8.79 -0.42 1.37
C LEU A 35 -7.62 0.50 1.71
N SER A 36 -7.39 0.76 2.99
CA SER A 36 -6.19 1.46 3.46
C SER A 36 -5.54 0.69 4.60
N ILE A 37 -4.20 0.66 4.58
CA ILE A 37 -3.33 0.01 5.55
C ILE A 37 -2.43 1.09 6.13
N ALA A 38 -2.52 1.31 7.44
CA ALA A 38 -1.65 2.23 8.16
C ALA A 38 -0.40 1.51 8.68
N LEU A 39 0.77 2.08 8.42
CA LEU A 39 2.08 1.70 8.96
C LEU A 39 2.60 2.85 9.84
N SER A 40 3.70 2.64 10.57
CA SER A 40 4.23 3.65 11.51
C SER A 40 4.55 4.98 10.82
N ASP A 41 5.19 4.91 9.65
CA ASP A 41 5.69 6.07 8.90
C ASP A 41 5.05 6.22 7.50
N ALA A 42 4.08 5.36 7.19
CA ALA A 42 3.50 5.27 5.87
C ALA A 42 2.02 4.88 5.90
N THR A 43 1.29 5.22 4.85
CA THR A 43 -0.08 4.72 4.61
C THR A 43 -0.16 4.14 3.22
N VAL A 44 -0.70 2.94 3.08
CA VAL A 44 -0.88 2.26 1.80
C VAL A 44 -2.37 2.14 1.49
N GLY A 45 -2.83 2.87 0.48
CA GLY A 45 -4.17 2.74 -0.09
C GLY A 45 -4.18 1.80 -1.28
N ILE A 46 -5.21 0.97 -1.41
CA ILE A 46 -5.49 0.15 -2.59
C ILE A 46 -6.90 0.48 -3.04
N SER A 47 -7.11 0.77 -4.31
CA SER A 47 -8.44 0.92 -4.90
C SER A 47 -8.58 0.06 -6.14
N LEU A 48 -9.78 -0.48 -6.31
CA LEU A 48 -10.22 -1.13 -7.54
C LEU A 48 -11.36 -0.28 -8.09
N ASP A 49 -11.16 0.31 -9.26
CA ASP A 49 -12.16 1.17 -9.86
C ASP A 49 -13.34 0.35 -10.44
N LYS A 50 -14.26 1.01 -11.14
CA LYS A 50 -15.41 0.33 -11.75
C LYS A 50 -15.07 -0.42 -13.04
N LEU A 51 -14.00 -0.01 -13.71
CA LEU A 51 -13.50 -0.59 -14.97
C LEU A 51 -12.66 -1.84 -14.72
N GLY A 52 -12.16 -2.01 -13.49
CA GLY A 52 -11.30 -3.13 -13.09
C GLY A 52 -9.84 -2.72 -12.93
N ASP A 53 -9.54 -1.42 -12.98
CA ASP A 53 -8.19 -0.89 -12.82
C ASP A 53 -7.84 -0.77 -11.34
N TRP A 54 -6.64 -1.28 -11.03
CA TRP A 54 -6.06 -1.23 -9.70
C TRP A 54 -5.22 0.03 -9.56
N THR A 55 -5.32 0.66 -8.40
CA THR A 55 -4.42 1.75 -8.01
C THR A 55 -3.91 1.48 -6.61
N ILE A 56 -2.60 1.60 -6.43
CA ILE A 56 -1.94 1.52 -5.13
C ILE A 56 -1.35 2.89 -4.86
N THR A 57 -1.69 3.47 -3.72
CA THR A 57 -1.16 4.76 -3.26
C THR A 57 -0.34 4.54 -2.00
N VAL A 58 0.85 5.10 -1.93
CA VAL A 58 1.69 5.08 -0.72
C VAL A 58 1.94 6.51 -0.29
N GLY A 59 1.43 6.90 0.87
CA GLY A 59 1.81 8.15 1.55
C GLY A 59 2.98 7.89 2.48
N LEU A 60 4.07 8.65 2.30
CA LEU A 60 5.30 8.56 3.08
C LEU A 60 5.54 9.88 3.81
N SER A 61 5.80 9.82 5.11
CA SER A 61 6.21 10.99 5.88
C SER A 61 7.63 11.40 5.50
N SER A 62 7.82 12.66 5.10
CA SER A 62 9.15 13.24 4.81
C SER A 62 10.04 13.34 6.04
N ARG A 63 9.45 13.17 7.24
CA ARG A 63 10.15 13.13 8.52
C ARG A 63 10.64 11.73 8.89
N SER A 64 10.25 10.69 8.16
CA SER A 64 10.78 9.35 8.40
C SER A 64 12.25 9.31 8.00
N ASP A 65 13.09 8.74 8.85
CA ASP A 65 14.51 8.52 8.55
C ASP A 65 14.71 7.65 7.31
N GLN A 66 13.70 6.86 6.95
CA GLN A 66 13.70 5.91 5.84
C GLN A 66 13.11 6.50 4.56
N PHE A 67 12.62 7.75 4.60
CA PHE A 67 11.88 8.38 3.52
C PHE A 67 12.54 8.21 2.15
N ARG A 68 13.82 8.58 2.01
CA ARG A 68 14.54 8.52 0.74
C ARG A 68 14.69 7.09 0.21
N GLN A 69 14.93 6.14 1.12
CA GLN A 69 15.09 4.74 0.76
C GLN A 69 13.74 4.14 0.33
N SER A 70 12.66 4.45 1.04
CA SER A 70 11.30 4.03 0.67
C SER A 70 10.89 4.58 -0.70
N ILE A 71 11.15 5.86 -0.99
CA ILE A 71 10.90 6.45 -2.32
C ILE A 71 11.64 5.65 -3.40
N SER A 72 12.95 5.44 -3.25
CA SER A 72 13.76 4.74 -4.26
C SER A 72 13.32 3.29 -4.49
N SER A 73 12.96 2.58 -3.42
CA SER A 73 12.41 1.21 -3.52
C SER A 73 11.08 1.20 -4.26
N LEU A 74 10.19 2.17 -4.01
CA LEU A 74 8.90 2.28 -4.69
C LEU A 74 9.05 2.67 -6.16
N GLU A 75 9.97 3.58 -6.50
CA GLU A 75 10.28 3.92 -7.90
C GLU A 75 10.74 2.71 -8.70
N THR A 76 11.55 1.83 -8.07
CA THR A 76 12.01 0.57 -8.69
C THR A 76 10.84 -0.40 -8.94
N LEU A 77 9.76 -0.30 -8.16
CA LEU A 77 8.53 -1.06 -8.35
C LEU A 77 7.56 -0.40 -9.35
N GLY A 78 7.96 0.71 -9.98
CA GLY A 78 7.16 1.43 -10.96
C GLY A 78 6.16 2.42 -10.36
N PHE A 79 6.30 2.76 -9.07
CA PHE A 79 5.55 3.88 -8.51
C PHE A 79 6.13 5.21 -9.00
N PHE A 80 5.27 6.20 -9.18
CA PHE A 80 5.67 7.57 -9.47
C PHE A 80 5.10 8.53 -8.42
N GLN A 81 5.78 9.64 -8.19
CA GLN A 81 5.30 10.66 -7.27
C GLN A 81 4.06 11.35 -7.87
N ALA A 82 2.94 11.28 -7.15
CA ALA A 82 1.69 11.90 -7.55
C ALA A 82 1.54 13.32 -6.99
N THR A 83 1.86 13.51 -5.70
CA THR A 83 1.77 14.82 -5.05
C THR A 83 2.56 14.85 -3.74
N GLU A 84 2.80 16.04 -3.21
CA GLU A 84 3.32 16.27 -1.87
C GLU A 84 2.34 17.16 -1.11
N ASN A 85 1.97 16.77 0.12
CA ASN A 85 1.08 17.55 0.96
C ASN A 85 1.43 17.41 2.44
N GLU A 86 1.49 18.54 3.16
CA GLU A 86 1.69 18.58 4.62
C GLU A 86 2.89 17.75 5.14
N GLY A 87 3.98 17.70 4.38
CA GLY A 87 5.15 16.90 4.74
C GLY A 87 4.98 15.40 4.50
N ASN A 88 4.00 15.00 3.71
CA ASN A 88 3.88 13.64 3.17
C ASN A 88 4.05 13.67 1.65
N THR A 89 4.84 12.74 1.12
CA THR A 89 4.91 12.48 -0.32
C THR A 89 4.03 11.29 -0.65
N TYR A 90 3.17 11.45 -1.65
CA TYR A 90 2.26 10.42 -2.12
C TYR A 90 2.79 9.87 -3.43
N MET A 91 3.06 8.57 -3.44
CA MET A 91 3.44 7.80 -4.62
C MET A 91 2.27 6.95 -5.10
N LEU A 92 2.20 6.73 -6.41
CA LEU A 92 1.10 6.02 -7.05
C LEU A 92 1.63 4.98 -8.03
N TRP A 93 1.00 3.80 -8.02
CA TRP A 93 1.12 2.77 -9.03
C TRP A 93 -0.29 2.44 -9.55
N THR A 94 -0.44 2.16 -10.84
CA THR A 94 -1.73 1.79 -11.41
C THR A 94 -1.61 0.76 -12.52
N SER A 95 -2.55 -0.18 -12.58
CA SER A 95 -2.64 -1.14 -13.67
C SER A 95 -3.13 -0.49 -14.97
N LEU A 96 -3.75 0.68 -14.93
CA LEU A 96 -4.24 1.39 -16.13
C LEU A 96 -3.10 1.70 -17.11
N LEU A 97 -1.88 1.85 -16.60
CA LEU A 97 -0.68 2.08 -17.39
C LEU A 97 0.01 0.79 -17.84
N SER A 98 -0.50 -0.37 -17.42
CA SER A 98 0.03 -1.68 -17.79
C SER A 98 -0.76 -2.28 -18.94
N GLU A 99 -0.06 -2.78 -19.95
CA GLU A 99 -0.66 -3.50 -21.09
C GLU A 99 -0.99 -4.97 -20.75
N ASP A 100 -0.69 -5.40 -19.52
CA ASP A 100 -0.84 -6.80 -19.10
C ASP A 100 -2.29 -7.16 -18.74
N GLY A 101 -2.79 -8.24 -19.35
CA GLY A 101 -4.12 -8.81 -19.06
C GLY A 101 -4.28 -9.41 -17.66
N GLU A 102 -3.20 -9.48 -16.86
CA GLU A 102 -3.15 -10.05 -15.51
C GLU A 102 -3.05 -8.95 -14.43
N ALA A 103 -3.73 -7.82 -14.63
CA ALA A 103 -3.69 -6.63 -13.76
C ALA A 103 -3.82 -6.94 -12.27
N ARG A 104 -4.62 -7.95 -11.91
CA ARG A 104 -4.81 -8.37 -10.51
C ARG A 104 -3.54 -9.00 -9.92
N ILE A 105 -2.95 -9.98 -10.60
CA ILE A 105 -1.75 -10.69 -10.08
C ILE A 105 -0.61 -9.68 -9.92
N VAL A 106 -0.45 -8.80 -10.91
CA VAL A 106 0.56 -7.74 -10.88
C VAL A 106 0.30 -6.78 -9.71
N ALA A 107 -0.95 -6.35 -9.50
CA ALA A 107 -1.30 -5.47 -8.38
C ALA A 107 -1.04 -6.13 -7.02
N GLU A 108 -1.43 -7.40 -6.83
CA GLU A 108 -1.19 -8.13 -5.58
C GLU A 108 0.30 -8.31 -5.30
N GLN A 109 1.11 -8.65 -6.31
CA GLN A 109 2.56 -8.76 -6.19
C GLN A 109 3.21 -7.40 -5.89
N THR A 110 2.80 -6.35 -6.61
CA THR A 110 3.30 -4.99 -6.40
C THR A 110 2.98 -4.50 -4.98
N LEU A 111 1.76 -4.76 -4.50
CA LEU A 111 1.36 -4.46 -3.13
C LEU A 111 2.23 -5.18 -2.11
N LEU A 112 2.48 -6.49 -2.30
CA LEU A 112 3.32 -7.26 -1.39
C LEU A 112 4.75 -6.70 -1.34
N GLN A 113 5.34 -6.38 -2.50
CA GLN A 113 6.70 -5.83 -2.58
C GLN A 113 6.77 -4.43 -1.96
N ALA A 114 5.78 -3.57 -2.21
CA ALA A 114 5.69 -2.26 -1.57
C ALA A 114 5.61 -2.40 -0.05
N LEU A 115 4.75 -3.28 0.47
CA LEU A 115 4.64 -3.52 1.91
C LEU A 115 5.93 -4.07 2.52
N LYS A 116 6.69 -4.90 1.80
CA LYS A 116 8.02 -5.37 2.24
C LYS A 116 9.03 -4.21 2.28
N ALA A 117 9.12 -3.42 1.23
CA ALA A 117 10.01 -2.26 1.18
C ALA A 117 9.72 -1.25 2.30
N LEU A 118 8.45 -1.13 2.72
CA LEU A 118 8.05 -0.24 3.83
C LEU A 118 8.27 -0.86 5.22
N LYS A 119 8.39 -2.20 5.31
CA LYS A 119 8.50 -2.93 6.58
C LYS A 119 9.92 -3.39 6.90
N GLU A 120 10.73 -3.72 5.89
CA GLU A 120 12.12 -4.19 6.06
C GLU A 120 13.00 -3.21 6.83
N HIS A 121 12.58 -1.96 6.94
CA HIS A 121 13.35 -0.91 7.57
C HIS A 121 12.82 -0.53 8.96
N THR A 122 11.73 -1.15 9.45
CA THR A 122 11.20 -0.93 10.81
C THR A 122 11.99 -1.69 11.90
N ILE A 123 12.95 -2.55 11.55
CA ILE A 123 13.78 -3.27 12.52
C ILE A 123 15.10 -2.51 12.72
N SER A 124 15.05 -1.46 13.54
CA SER A 124 16.24 -1.09 14.31
C SER A 124 16.30 -2.02 15.51
N PRO A 125 17.29 -2.94 15.62
CA PRO A 125 17.45 -3.72 16.83
C PRO A 125 17.89 -2.76 17.94
N TYR A 126 16.94 -2.36 18.80
CA TYR A 126 17.28 -1.86 20.11
C TYR A 126 17.89 -3.03 20.89
N ILE A 127 19.22 -3.04 20.96
CA ILE A 127 20.11 -3.39 22.09
C ILE A 127 21.47 -3.76 21.47
N SER A 128 22.44 -2.87 21.63
CA SER A 128 23.88 -3.15 21.60
C SER A 128 24.38 -3.26 23.03
#